data_AF-G4MXK8-F1
#
_entry.id   AF-G4MXK8-F1
#
_cell.length_a   1.000
_cell.length_b   1.000
_cell.length_c   1.000
_cell.angle_alpha   90.00
_cell.angle_beta   90.00
_cell.angle_gamma   90.00
#
_symmetry.space_group_name_H-M   'P 1'
#
loop_
_entity.id
_entity.type
_entity.pdbx_description
1 polymer ?
#
loop_
_entity_poly.entity_id
_entity_poly.type
_entity_poly.pdbx_seq_one_letter_code
_entity_poly.pdbx_strand_id
1 'polypeptide(L)'
;MAQPLSSAVQPTDIYGGDEVSALVLDPGYCYTRAGFAGEDVPKSVLPSFYGHTEDGRDLFGDDVMLPRPGFEVRNYLSRESIVEDWDVAQKMWEHMLVKRMQPDRAHLLGRKPPKPKQSQPQQPSKDKEGDVEMGGADGDAAPAATEEAAAAAEEDELLELALGENPLLMTESPWNTPKAREKAIELAMEGWGVPAFWLTKTPVLAAFAAGKATALVVDCGGANTSVTAVHDGMVLKRSVQRSQVGGLWLSDQIRRMWDSQDPRVRATPHFMVENKTPVDAGVEPNVRLRKFDFDVHPSFRAYEEERLLTEFKESVVEVWRGPQKFTAPGTEDYIKSQPGRVFEMPDGYNQMWREQRYKVAEGMWDEAAAYPAASGSSSSNGNGATSTPTPAGAAAADGAAKVQTIPDLISACLNGVDQDLRPNLLANVVVTGSTSLLNGFNDRLNGELSAKYPTLRVKLHAAGLTTERRFGSWIGGSILSSLGTFHQMWISRKEYEENGPGIVEKRCK
;
A
#
# COMPACT_ATOMS: atom_id res chain seq x y z
N MET A 1 40.63 -34.89 12.10
CA MET A 1 40.80 -33.94 13.22
C MET A 1 41.52 -32.72 12.66
N ALA A 2 40.78 -31.64 12.41
CA ALA A 2 41.33 -30.36 11.99
C ALA A 2 40.95 -29.35 13.07
N GLN A 3 41.94 -28.70 13.66
CA GLN A 3 41.77 -27.68 14.69
C GLN A 3 41.09 -26.42 14.10
N PRO A 4 40.18 -25.77 14.84
CA PRO A 4 39.59 -24.51 14.42
C PRO A 4 40.56 -23.35 14.61
N LEU A 5 40.53 -22.42 13.64
CA LEU A 5 41.29 -21.16 13.67
C LEU A 5 40.81 -20.25 14.81
N SER A 6 41.79 -19.55 15.37
CA SER A 6 41.71 -18.71 16.56
C SER A 6 40.68 -17.58 16.47
N SER A 7 39.90 -17.45 17.55
CA SER A 7 39.00 -16.34 17.85
C SER A 7 39.80 -15.09 18.24
N ALA A 8 40.05 -14.19 17.29
CA ALA A 8 40.44 -12.81 17.60
C ALA A 8 40.17 -11.92 16.38
N VAL A 9 38.99 -11.30 16.40
CA VAL A 9 38.63 -9.93 15.98
C VAL A 9 37.10 -9.98 15.81
N GLN A 10 36.38 -9.77 16.92
CA GLN A 10 34.96 -9.41 16.84
C GLN A 10 34.90 -7.94 16.41
N PRO A 11 34.12 -7.57 15.38
CA PRO A 11 33.71 -6.19 15.20
C PRO A 11 32.91 -5.79 16.44
N THR A 12 33.46 -4.88 17.24
CA THR A 12 32.75 -4.22 18.33
C THR A 12 31.79 -3.22 17.72
N ASP A 13 30.62 -3.71 17.33
CA ASP A 13 29.33 -3.01 17.27
C ASP A 13 28.23 -4.05 17.50
N ILE A 14 28.38 -4.79 18.61
CA ILE A 14 27.35 -5.69 19.10
C ILE A 14 26.29 -4.79 19.72
N TYR A 15 25.17 -4.60 19.01
CA TYR A 15 23.89 -4.19 19.61
C TYR A 15 23.50 -5.26 20.65
N GLY A 16 24.09 -5.15 21.83
CA GLY A 16 23.86 -5.97 23.00
C GLY A 16 22.91 -5.22 23.91
N GLY A 17 21.62 -5.47 23.74
CA GLY A 17 20.54 -4.95 24.57
C GLY A 17 19.23 -5.51 24.07
N ASP A 18 18.39 -5.97 25.00
CA ASP A 18 17.10 -6.66 24.82
C ASP A 18 16.02 -5.81 24.10
N GLU A 19 16.39 -4.68 23.48
CA GLU A 19 15.48 -3.69 22.89
C GLU A 19 16.15 -2.98 21.69
N VAL A 20 16.31 -3.67 20.56
CA VAL A 20 16.55 -2.96 19.29
C VAL A 20 15.22 -2.41 18.81
N SER A 21 15.02 -1.10 18.98
CA SER A 21 13.84 -0.37 18.51
C SER A 21 13.92 -0.12 17.00
N ALA A 22 13.93 -1.20 16.20
CA ALA A 22 13.90 -1.08 14.76
C ALA A 22 12.55 -0.51 14.27
N LEU A 23 12.59 0.25 13.18
CA LEU A 23 11.42 0.76 12.46
C LEU A 23 11.04 -0.25 11.38
N VAL A 24 9.74 -0.44 11.17
CA VAL A 24 9.20 -1.28 10.10
C VAL A 24 8.34 -0.45 9.19
N LEU A 25 8.74 -0.33 7.92
CA LEU A 25 8.01 0.39 6.87
C LEU A 25 7.47 -0.62 5.83
N ASP A 26 6.15 -0.65 5.67
CA ASP A 26 5.44 -1.56 4.75
C ASP A 26 4.62 -0.75 3.73
N PRO A 27 5.24 -0.32 2.60
CA PRO A 27 4.57 0.43 1.55
C PRO A 27 3.71 -0.50 0.67
N GLY A 28 2.40 -0.46 0.87
CA GLY A 28 1.43 -1.17 0.03
C GLY A 28 0.70 -0.23 -0.94
N TYR A 29 0.07 -0.75 -1.99
CA TYR A 29 -0.62 0.08 -2.98
C TYR A 29 -1.79 0.93 -2.40
N CYS A 30 -2.61 0.36 -1.52
CA CYS A 30 -3.75 1.11 -0.94
C CYS A 30 -3.36 1.85 0.34
N TYR A 31 -2.52 1.23 1.17
CA TYR A 31 -2.13 1.74 2.47
C TYR A 31 -0.67 1.41 2.75
N THR A 32 0.04 2.43 3.20
CA THR A 32 1.40 2.34 3.75
C THR A 32 1.31 2.29 5.25
N ARG A 33 2.08 1.39 5.86
CA ARG A 33 2.10 1.22 7.32
C ARG A 33 3.51 1.41 7.85
N ALA A 34 3.60 2.02 9.02
CA ALA A 34 4.85 2.18 9.74
C ALA A 34 4.63 1.97 11.24
N GLY A 35 5.61 1.42 11.93
CA GLY A 35 5.60 1.24 13.39
C GLY A 35 6.91 0.67 13.91
N PHE A 36 6.94 0.32 15.20
CA PHE A 36 8.14 -0.21 15.84
C PHE A 36 8.14 -1.74 15.84
N ALA A 37 9.35 -2.32 15.81
CA ALA A 37 9.55 -3.74 15.99
C ALA A 37 9.02 -4.22 17.35
N GLY A 38 8.39 -5.40 17.37
CA GLY A 38 7.77 -5.97 18.56
C GLY A 38 6.35 -5.48 18.85
N GLU A 39 5.82 -4.51 18.11
CA GLU A 39 4.41 -4.09 18.20
C GLU A 39 3.50 -5.02 17.38
N ASP A 40 2.29 -5.29 17.90
CA ASP A 40 1.27 -6.13 17.24
C ASP A 40 0.47 -5.38 16.15
N VAL A 41 0.49 -4.04 16.18
CA VAL A 41 -0.23 -3.18 15.24
C VAL A 41 0.63 -2.00 14.79
N PRO A 42 0.55 -1.57 13.52
CA PRO A 42 1.30 -0.42 13.05
C PRO A 42 0.82 0.86 13.72
N LYS A 43 1.75 1.65 14.24
CA LYS A 43 1.48 2.95 14.87
C LYS A 43 0.93 3.99 13.89
N SER A 44 1.36 3.95 12.63
CA SER A 44 0.92 4.86 11.57
C SER A 44 0.44 4.08 10.35
N VAL A 45 -0.80 4.33 9.93
CA VAL A 45 -1.37 3.81 8.69
C VAL A 45 -1.89 4.98 7.88
N LEU A 46 -1.35 5.17 6.67
CA LEU A 46 -1.77 6.20 5.74
C LEU A 46 -2.26 5.57 4.43
N PRO A 47 -3.26 6.16 3.76
CA PRO A 47 -3.51 5.84 2.36
C PRO A 47 -2.27 6.14 1.54
N SER A 48 -1.92 5.27 0.60
CA SER A 48 -0.77 5.48 -0.30
C SER A 48 -1.09 6.47 -1.44
N PHE A 49 -2.17 7.21 -1.27
CA PHE A 49 -2.63 8.25 -2.17
C PHE A 49 -2.32 9.60 -1.53
N TYR A 50 -1.86 10.54 -2.34
CA TYR A 50 -1.53 11.89 -1.92
C TYR A 50 -2.28 12.90 -2.76
N GLY A 51 -2.53 14.05 -2.15
CA GLY A 51 -3.14 15.19 -2.80
C GLY A 51 -2.08 16.11 -3.38
N HIS A 52 -2.14 16.42 -4.67
CA HIS A 52 -1.23 17.36 -5.31
C HIS A 52 -1.99 18.64 -5.66
N THR A 53 -1.50 19.77 -5.17
CA THR A 53 -2.09 21.10 -5.42
C THR A 53 -1.39 21.81 -6.57
N GLU A 54 -2.08 22.71 -7.27
CA GLU A 54 -1.47 23.59 -8.29
C GLU A 54 -0.25 24.37 -7.79
N ASP A 55 -0.21 24.71 -6.50
CA ASP A 55 0.94 25.37 -5.85
C ASP A 55 2.17 24.46 -5.68
N GLY A 56 2.11 23.20 -6.13
CA GLY A 56 3.18 22.21 -6.00
C GLY A 56 3.30 21.59 -4.60
N ARG A 57 2.32 21.79 -3.71
CA ARG A 57 2.30 21.17 -2.38
C ARG A 57 1.65 19.80 -2.41
N ASP A 58 2.28 18.85 -1.72
CA ASP A 58 1.79 17.49 -1.51
C ASP A 58 1.12 17.38 -0.13
N LEU A 59 -0.11 16.87 -0.11
CA LEU A 59 -0.94 16.66 1.08
C LEU A 59 -1.07 15.16 1.36
N PHE A 60 -0.95 14.77 2.64
CA PHE A 60 -0.96 13.36 3.06
C PHE A 60 -2.07 13.11 4.10
N GLY A 61 -2.60 11.88 4.11
CA GLY A 61 -3.59 11.46 5.09
C GLY A 61 -4.93 12.18 4.96
N ASP A 62 -5.47 12.66 6.08
CA ASP A 62 -6.83 13.20 6.16
C ASP A 62 -7.01 14.48 5.32
N ASP A 63 -5.94 15.21 5.04
CA ASP A 63 -5.96 16.41 4.21
C ASP A 63 -6.35 16.13 2.75
N VAL A 64 -6.22 14.87 2.30
CA VAL A 64 -6.60 14.40 0.97
C VAL A 64 -8.11 14.23 0.82
N MET A 65 -8.87 14.19 1.92
CA MET A 65 -10.31 13.91 1.93
C MET A 65 -11.19 15.12 1.59
N LEU A 66 -10.59 16.32 1.44
CA LEU A 66 -11.31 17.57 1.26
C LEU A 66 -11.16 18.07 -0.19
N PRO A 67 -12.28 18.37 -0.90
CA PRO A 67 -12.21 18.92 -2.23
C PRO A 67 -11.64 20.34 -2.17
N ARG A 68 -10.72 20.65 -3.09
CA ARG A 68 -10.04 21.94 -3.23
C ARG A 68 -9.94 22.33 -4.71
N PRO A 69 -9.84 23.62 -5.05
CA PRO A 69 -9.55 24.03 -6.42
C PRO A 69 -8.15 23.56 -6.84
N GLY A 70 -8.00 23.11 -8.09
CA GLY A 70 -6.69 22.70 -8.63
C GLY A 70 -6.06 21.51 -7.90
N PHE A 71 -6.88 20.60 -7.40
CA PHE A 71 -6.45 19.52 -6.50
C PHE A 71 -6.60 18.15 -7.14
N GLU A 72 -5.47 17.49 -7.36
CA GLU A 72 -5.41 16.13 -7.88
C GLU A 72 -5.12 15.11 -6.78
N VAL A 73 -5.54 13.87 -6.98
CA VAL A 73 -5.22 12.74 -6.09
C VAL A 73 -4.44 11.74 -6.91
N ARG A 74 -3.22 11.45 -6.48
CA ARG A 74 -2.27 10.57 -7.17
C ARG A 74 -1.82 9.46 -6.23
N ASN A 75 -1.24 8.40 -6.78
CA ASN A 75 -0.62 7.32 -6.00
C ASN A 75 0.85 7.26 -6.40
N TYR A 76 1.75 7.15 -5.42
CA TYR A 76 3.19 7.09 -5.69
C TYR A 76 3.66 5.68 -6.08
N LEU A 77 2.81 4.66 -5.91
CA LEU A 77 3.01 3.30 -6.39
C LEU A 77 2.19 3.03 -7.66
N SER A 78 2.80 2.24 -8.56
CA SER A 78 2.10 1.61 -9.67
C SER A 78 1.10 0.56 -9.17
N ARG A 79 0.14 0.16 -10.02
CA ARG A 79 -0.79 -0.96 -9.73
C ARG A 79 -0.08 -2.30 -9.50
N GLU A 80 1.19 -2.39 -9.84
CA GLU A 80 2.03 -3.56 -9.57
C GLU A 80 2.72 -3.48 -8.21
N SER A 81 2.39 -2.51 -7.36
CA SER A 81 3.02 -2.29 -6.05
C SER A 81 4.53 -2.04 -6.17
N ILE A 82 4.94 -1.24 -7.16
CA ILE A 82 6.31 -0.74 -7.35
C ILE A 82 6.26 0.79 -7.23
N VAL A 83 7.21 1.39 -6.53
CA VAL A 83 7.31 2.85 -6.38
C VAL A 83 7.71 3.49 -7.71
N GLU A 84 6.89 4.40 -8.21
CA GLU A 84 7.14 5.18 -9.42
C GLU A 84 7.62 6.60 -9.09
N ASP A 85 6.95 7.24 -8.13
CA ASP A 85 7.25 8.59 -7.66
C ASP A 85 7.99 8.54 -6.33
N TRP A 86 9.32 8.48 -6.42
CA TRP A 86 10.19 8.36 -5.25
C TRP A 86 10.30 9.64 -4.43
N ASP A 87 10.17 10.80 -5.09
CA ASP A 87 10.31 12.10 -4.43
C ASP A 87 9.12 12.30 -3.46
N VAL A 88 7.91 11.94 -3.89
CA VAL A 88 6.73 11.97 -3.02
C VAL A 88 6.72 10.80 -2.03
N ALA A 89 7.20 9.61 -2.43
CA ALA A 89 7.31 8.47 -1.52
C ALA A 89 8.17 8.81 -0.30
N GLN A 90 9.34 9.43 -0.54
CA GLN A 90 10.25 9.90 0.50
C GLN A 90 9.54 10.85 1.49
N LYS A 91 8.92 11.93 0.98
CA LYS A 91 8.18 12.90 1.83
C LYS A 91 7.06 12.25 2.63
N MET A 92 6.33 11.30 2.03
CA MET A 92 5.27 10.57 2.73
C MET A 92 5.84 9.69 3.84
N TRP A 93 6.92 8.97 3.58
CA TRP A 93 7.56 8.09 4.56
C TRP A 93 8.19 8.88 5.71
N GLU A 94 8.82 10.01 5.45
CA GLU A 94 9.32 10.95 6.47
C GLU A 94 8.19 11.48 7.35
N HIS A 95 7.08 11.90 6.73
CA HIS A 95 5.88 12.30 7.46
C HIS A 95 5.37 11.16 8.38
N MET A 96 5.45 9.90 7.95
CA MET A 96 5.03 8.76 8.77
C MET A 96 6.02 8.45 9.90
N LEU A 97 7.30 8.27 9.56
CA LEU A 97 8.34 7.78 10.46
C LEU A 97 8.76 8.83 11.50
N VAL A 98 8.75 10.11 11.13
CA VAL A 98 9.15 11.19 12.03
C VAL A 98 7.92 11.87 12.62
N LYS A 99 7.09 12.51 11.79
CA LYS A 99 6.00 13.37 12.29
C LYS A 99 4.92 12.61 13.07
N ARG A 100 4.54 11.41 12.63
CA ARG A 100 3.50 10.59 13.31
C ARG A 100 4.04 9.64 14.37
N MET A 101 5.16 8.97 14.10
CA MET A 101 5.68 7.98 15.03
C MET A 101 6.55 8.56 16.15
N GLN A 102 7.26 9.65 15.87
CA GLN A 102 8.17 10.32 16.80
C GLN A 102 7.78 11.81 16.95
N PRO A 103 6.57 12.13 17.45
CA PRO A 103 6.07 13.51 17.51
C PRO A 103 6.97 14.44 18.34
N ASP A 104 7.66 13.91 19.35
CA ASP A 104 8.64 14.66 20.14
C ASP A 104 9.84 15.10 19.31
N ARG A 105 10.14 14.40 18.21
CA ARG A 105 11.15 14.76 17.20
C ARG A 105 10.55 15.45 15.97
N ALA A 106 9.22 15.63 15.90
CA ALA A 106 8.58 16.33 14.79
C ALA A 106 8.94 17.82 14.71
N HIS A 107 9.46 18.41 15.78
CA HIS A 107 10.02 19.77 15.77
C HIS A 107 11.29 19.89 14.90
N LEU A 108 11.93 18.76 14.59
CA LEU A 108 13.07 18.67 13.67
C LEU A 108 12.64 18.80 12.20
N LEU A 109 11.37 18.52 11.88
CA LEU A 109 10.75 18.71 10.55
C LEU A 109 10.17 20.13 10.33
N GLY A 110 10.48 21.10 11.20
CA GLY A 110 10.15 22.50 10.89
C GLY A 110 10.15 23.50 12.05
N ARG A 111 11.00 24.53 11.95
CA ARG A 111 10.60 25.95 12.13
C ARG A 111 11.68 27.00 11.76
N LYS A 112 11.28 28.19 11.25
CA LYS A 112 10.99 29.44 12.02
C LYS A 112 10.37 30.59 11.16
N PRO A 113 9.83 31.74 11.71
CA PRO A 113 9.93 32.30 13.09
C PRO A 113 8.57 32.77 13.74
N PRO A 114 8.59 33.38 14.94
CA PRO A 114 8.65 34.85 14.98
C PRO A 114 9.87 35.35 15.77
N LYS A 115 10.50 36.41 15.27
CA LYS A 115 11.52 37.15 16.02
C LYS A 115 10.87 37.75 17.27
N PRO A 116 11.50 37.70 18.46
CA PRO A 116 11.06 38.52 19.57
C PRO A 116 11.15 39.99 19.16
N LYS A 117 10.09 40.77 19.43
CA LYS A 117 10.14 42.24 19.32
C LYS A 117 11.21 42.75 20.28
N GLN A 118 12.42 42.97 19.79
CA GLN A 118 13.36 43.86 20.46
C GLN A 118 12.92 45.29 20.17
N SER A 119 12.25 45.88 21.15
CA SER A 119 12.12 47.33 21.28
C SER A 119 13.51 47.96 21.22
N GLN A 120 13.77 48.72 20.17
CA GLN A 120 14.97 49.54 20.02
C GLN A 120 15.11 50.52 21.20
N PRO A 121 16.29 50.63 21.83
CA PRO A 121 16.71 51.87 22.44
C PRO A 121 17.20 52.82 21.35
N GLN A 122 16.71 54.05 21.39
CA GLN A 122 17.12 55.15 20.52
C GLN A 122 18.64 55.39 20.57
N GLN A 123 19.20 55.75 19.41
CA GLN A 123 20.57 56.22 19.21
C GLN A 123 20.96 57.37 20.15
N PRO A 124 22.27 57.60 20.31
CA PRO A 124 22.78 58.91 19.96
C PRO A 124 23.90 58.87 18.92
N SER A 125 23.98 59.97 18.19
CA SER A 125 24.76 60.26 16.99
C SER A 125 26.26 60.50 17.22
N LYS A 126 27.02 60.40 16.10
CA LYS A 126 28.28 61.12 15.75
C LYS A 126 29.54 60.66 16.52
N ASP A 127 30.73 60.52 15.93
CA ASP A 127 31.45 61.37 14.97
C ASP A 127 32.46 60.58 14.06
N LYS A 128 33.05 61.32 13.12
CA LYS A 128 34.07 61.04 12.06
C LYS A 128 35.34 60.33 12.59
N GLU A 129 36.22 59.70 11.80
CA GLU A 129 37.10 60.30 10.77
C GLU A 129 38.11 59.25 10.19
N GLY A 130 38.41 59.33 8.87
CA GLY A 130 39.65 58.89 8.16
C GLY A 130 39.97 57.38 8.03
N ASP A 131 40.73 56.87 7.05
CA ASP A 131 41.21 57.32 5.74
C ASP A 131 41.85 56.07 5.05
N VAL A 132 42.08 56.14 3.72
CA VAL A 132 42.99 55.35 2.85
C VAL A 132 42.72 53.87 2.46
N GLU A 133 42.62 53.66 1.13
CA GLU A 133 42.80 52.40 0.39
C GLU A 133 44.22 51.80 0.56
N MET A 134 44.36 50.48 0.38
CA MET A 134 45.37 49.83 -0.50
C MET A 134 45.26 48.29 -0.49
N GLY A 135 45.07 47.71 -1.69
CA GLY A 135 45.88 46.59 -2.20
C GLY A 135 45.56 45.14 -1.79
N GLY A 136 45.04 44.36 -2.75
CA GLY A 136 45.77 43.19 -3.24
C GLY A 136 45.44 41.79 -2.68
N ALA A 137 44.90 40.97 -3.59
CA ALA A 137 45.16 39.54 -3.80
C ALA A 137 44.47 38.47 -2.92
N ASP A 138 43.67 37.67 -3.64
CA ASP A 138 43.50 36.22 -3.58
C ASP A 138 43.07 35.57 -2.25
N GLY A 139 41.77 35.28 -2.17
CA GLY A 139 41.21 34.27 -1.29
C GLY A 139 39.98 33.67 -1.96
N ASP A 140 40.06 32.38 -2.28
CA ASP A 140 39.01 31.55 -2.87
C ASP A 140 37.59 31.92 -2.41
N ALA A 141 36.76 32.34 -3.37
CA ALA A 141 35.33 32.44 -3.17
C ALA A 141 34.74 31.02 -3.18
N ALA A 142 34.62 30.40 -2.00
CA ALA A 142 33.66 29.33 -1.81
C ALA A 142 32.26 29.89 -2.16
N PRO A 143 31.42 29.17 -2.93
CA PRO A 143 30.13 29.70 -3.32
C PRO A 143 29.27 29.85 -2.06
N ALA A 144 28.80 31.06 -1.80
CA ALA A 144 27.77 31.31 -0.80
C ALA A 144 26.53 30.51 -1.19
N ALA A 145 26.30 29.39 -0.50
CA ALA A 145 25.03 28.69 -0.55
C ALA A 145 23.92 29.70 -0.23
N THR A 146 22.88 29.75 -1.06
CA THR A 146 21.72 30.61 -0.83
C THR A 146 21.10 30.27 0.54
N GLU A 147 20.47 31.24 1.18
CA GLU A 147 19.81 31.05 2.50
C GLU A 147 18.81 29.88 2.48
N GLU A 148 18.23 29.59 1.31
CA GLU A 148 17.36 28.45 1.01
C GLU A 148 18.11 27.11 0.93
N ALA A 149 19.32 27.09 0.34
CA ALA A 149 20.18 25.90 0.30
C ALA A 149 20.78 25.59 1.69
N ALA A 150 21.07 26.62 2.49
CA ALA A 150 21.51 26.45 3.87
C ALA A 150 20.38 25.91 4.77
N ALA A 151 19.14 26.38 4.58
CA ALA A 151 17.98 25.88 5.31
C ALA A 151 17.61 24.44 4.92
N ALA A 152 17.73 24.09 3.63
CA ALA A 152 17.54 22.71 3.17
C ALA A 152 18.61 21.77 3.74
N ALA A 153 19.88 22.20 3.77
CA ALA A 153 20.97 21.41 4.37
C ALA A 153 20.80 21.23 5.89
N GLU A 154 20.29 22.23 6.62
CA GLU A 154 19.98 22.14 8.04
C GLU A 154 18.77 21.20 8.30
N GLU A 155 17.78 21.15 7.39
CA GLU A 155 16.64 20.23 7.46
C GLU A 155 17.05 18.77 7.18
N ASP A 156 17.91 18.54 6.19
CA ASP A 156 18.48 17.22 5.88
C ASP A 156 19.34 16.68 7.05
N GLU A 157 20.16 17.52 7.68
CA GLU A 157 20.98 17.14 8.86
C GLU A 157 20.10 16.75 10.06
N LEU A 158 18.96 17.42 10.25
CA LEU A 158 18.00 17.11 11.31
C LEU A 158 17.18 15.85 11.04
N LEU A 159 16.91 15.54 9.76
CA LEU A 159 16.27 14.30 9.30
C LEU A 159 17.18 13.09 9.53
N GLU A 160 18.46 13.20 9.14
CA GLU A 160 19.48 12.19 9.45
C GLU A 160 19.55 11.92 10.97
N LEU A 161 19.42 12.96 11.79
CA LEU A 161 19.44 12.85 13.24
C LEU A 161 18.17 12.21 13.84
N ALA A 162 17.05 12.22 13.12
CA ALA A 162 15.79 11.64 13.57
C ALA A 162 15.69 10.13 13.29
N LEU A 163 16.27 9.66 12.18
CA LEU A 163 16.22 8.25 11.75
C LEU A 163 17.55 7.51 11.94
N GLY A 164 18.65 8.22 12.22
CA GLY A 164 19.98 7.64 12.42
C GLY A 164 20.19 6.81 13.71
N GLU A 165 19.20 6.75 14.60
CA GLU A 165 19.27 5.94 15.83
C GLU A 165 18.66 4.55 15.67
N ASN A 166 17.74 4.35 14.71
CA ASN A 166 16.92 3.15 14.62
C ASN A 166 17.19 2.40 13.31
N PRO A 167 17.49 1.08 13.34
CA PRO A 167 17.52 0.25 12.14
C PRO A 167 16.18 0.29 11.40
N LEU A 168 16.20 0.22 10.07
CA LEU A 168 15.00 0.24 9.24
C LEU A 168 14.82 -1.07 8.46
N LEU A 169 13.73 -1.79 8.75
CA LEU A 169 13.23 -2.86 7.90
C LEU A 169 12.18 -2.29 6.94
N MET A 170 12.39 -2.50 5.65
CA MET A 170 11.40 -2.15 4.63
C MET A 170 10.88 -3.41 3.91
N THR A 171 9.60 -3.40 3.55
CA THR A 171 9.00 -4.49 2.76
C THR A 171 9.02 -4.18 1.26
N GLU A 172 8.95 -5.23 0.45
CA GLU A 172 8.83 -5.11 -1.00
C GLU A 172 7.99 -6.23 -1.62
N SER A 173 7.51 -5.97 -2.84
CA SER A 173 6.89 -6.99 -3.69
C SER A 173 7.95 -7.99 -4.21
N PRO A 174 7.62 -9.29 -4.39
CA PRO A 174 8.58 -10.28 -4.89
C PRO A 174 9.18 -10.00 -6.28
N TRP A 175 8.49 -9.18 -7.08
CA TRP A 175 8.86 -8.79 -8.45
C TRP A 175 9.41 -7.35 -8.51
N ASN A 176 9.84 -6.80 -7.37
CA ASN A 176 10.47 -5.48 -7.35
C ASN A 176 11.73 -5.45 -8.22
N THR A 177 12.06 -4.28 -8.77
CA THR A 177 13.20 -4.15 -9.69
C THR A 177 14.51 -3.92 -8.91
N PRO A 178 15.67 -4.40 -9.40
CA PRO A 178 16.95 -4.12 -8.75
C PRO A 178 17.21 -2.63 -8.54
N LYS A 179 16.84 -1.79 -9.53
CA LYS A 179 16.96 -0.32 -9.42
C LYS A 179 16.12 0.26 -8.28
N ALA A 180 14.89 -0.21 -8.12
CA ALA A 180 14.03 0.22 -7.01
C ALA A 180 14.57 -0.23 -5.65
N ARG A 181 15.22 -1.39 -5.59
CA ARG A 181 15.86 -1.93 -4.37
C ARG A 181 17.11 -1.15 -4.00
N GLU A 182 17.94 -0.80 -4.98
CA GLU A 182 19.11 0.08 -4.82
C GLU A 182 18.68 1.48 -4.35
N LYS A 183 17.66 2.06 -4.98
CA LYS A 183 17.13 3.38 -4.58
C LYS A 183 16.55 3.39 -3.16
N ALA A 184 15.96 2.28 -2.72
CA ALA A 184 15.45 2.14 -1.36
C ALA A 184 16.55 2.17 -0.29
N ILE A 185 17.65 1.44 -0.52
CA ILE A 185 18.77 1.43 0.42
C ILE A 185 19.55 2.74 0.38
N GLU A 186 19.70 3.36 -0.80
CA GLU A 186 20.30 4.68 -0.97
C GLU A 186 19.53 5.74 -0.17
N LEU A 187 18.20 5.79 -0.32
CA LEU A 187 17.36 6.69 0.48
C LEU A 187 17.53 6.47 1.98
N ALA A 188 17.52 5.21 2.43
CA ALA A 188 17.62 4.91 3.86
C ALA A 188 19.00 5.25 4.44
N MET A 189 20.08 4.87 3.75
CA MET A 189 21.45 5.00 4.24
C MET A 189 22.03 6.39 4.03
N GLU A 190 21.79 6.99 2.85
CA GLU A 190 22.35 8.29 2.47
C GLU A 190 21.39 9.44 2.80
N GLY A 191 20.09 9.27 2.55
CA GLY A 191 19.10 10.32 2.81
C GLY A 191 18.69 10.42 4.29
N TRP A 192 18.48 9.29 4.96
CA TRP A 192 17.99 9.26 6.34
C TRP A 192 19.06 8.88 7.38
N GLY A 193 20.26 8.50 6.93
CA GLY A 193 21.36 8.16 7.82
C GLY A 193 21.13 6.94 8.71
N VAL A 194 20.23 6.02 8.36
CA VAL A 194 19.90 4.87 9.23
C VAL A 194 21.14 4.02 9.52
N PRO A 195 21.30 3.48 10.74
CA PRO A 195 22.51 2.75 11.12
C PRO A 195 22.58 1.36 10.46
N ALA A 196 21.41 0.79 10.16
CA ALA A 196 21.25 -0.54 9.60
C ALA A 196 19.97 -0.64 8.77
N PHE A 197 20.02 -1.39 7.67
CA PHE A 197 18.90 -1.54 6.74
C PHE A 197 18.68 -3.01 6.35
N TRP A 198 17.41 -3.38 6.17
CA TRP A 198 17.05 -4.66 5.60
C TRP A 198 15.81 -4.54 4.72
N LEU A 199 15.87 -5.17 3.54
CA LEU A 199 14.74 -5.26 2.61
C LEU A 199 14.23 -6.71 2.57
N THR A 200 12.92 -6.90 2.61
CA THR A 200 12.35 -8.25 2.60
C THR A 200 11.01 -8.35 1.90
N LYS A 201 10.76 -9.50 1.28
CA LYS A 201 9.58 -9.71 0.44
C LYS A 201 8.35 -9.95 1.30
N THR A 202 7.23 -9.30 0.95
CA THR A 202 5.96 -9.40 1.69
C THR A 202 5.47 -10.84 1.93
N PRO A 203 5.62 -11.83 1.01
CA PRO A 203 5.16 -13.19 1.29
C PRO A 203 6.00 -13.91 2.35
N VAL A 204 7.31 -13.63 2.43
CA VAL A 204 8.17 -14.21 3.47
C VAL A 204 7.69 -13.75 4.83
N LEU A 205 7.42 -12.45 4.97
CA LEU A 205 6.90 -11.87 6.20
C LEU A 205 5.52 -12.42 6.55
N ALA A 206 4.60 -12.55 5.58
CA ALA A 206 3.28 -13.12 5.82
C ALA A 206 3.36 -14.60 6.30
N ALA A 207 4.25 -15.40 5.70
CA ALA A 207 4.49 -16.77 6.15
C ALA A 207 5.08 -16.81 7.56
N PHE A 208 6.02 -15.90 7.84
CA PHE A 208 6.65 -15.76 9.15
C PHE A 208 5.67 -15.35 10.25
N ALA A 209 4.78 -14.39 9.97
CA ALA A 209 3.69 -13.99 10.86
C ALA A 209 2.74 -15.15 11.19
N ALA A 210 2.54 -16.09 10.25
CA ALA A 210 1.76 -17.31 10.47
C ALA A 210 2.57 -18.43 11.17
N GLY A 211 3.83 -18.19 11.53
CA GLY A 211 4.73 -19.18 12.13
C GLY A 211 5.08 -20.33 11.18
N LYS A 212 5.19 -20.06 9.88
CA LYS A 212 5.49 -21.05 8.83
C LYS A 212 6.75 -20.68 8.06
N ALA A 213 7.78 -21.51 8.17
CA ALA A 213 8.99 -21.39 7.34
C ALA A 213 8.76 -21.86 5.89
N THR A 214 7.86 -22.83 5.68
CA THR A 214 7.43 -23.30 4.35
C THR A 214 5.92 -23.15 4.24
N ALA A 215 5.46 -22.35 3.26
CA ALA A 215 4.06 -22.02 3.06
C ALA A 215 3.74 -21.62 1.62
N LEU A 216 2.51 -21.88 1.19
CA LEU A 216 1.92 -21.25 0.01
C LEU A 216 1.21 -19.98 0.45
N VAL A 217 1.74 -18.81 0.11
CA VAL A 217 1.16 -17.53 0.50
C VAL A 217 0.23 -17.04 -0.60
N VAL A 218 -1.03 -16.80 -0.24
CA VAL A 218 -2.06 -16.21 -1.10
C VAL A 218 -2.37 -14.81 -0.53
N ASP A 219 -1.82 -13.78 -1.17
CA ASP A 219 -2.03 -12.38 -0.80
C ASP A 219 -3.04 -11.74 -1.76
N CYS A 220 -4.25 -11.51 -1.25
CA CYS A 220 -5.34 -10.84 -1.98
C CYS A 220 -5.43 -9.38 -1.54
N GLY A 221 -4.62 -8.53 -2.18
CA GLY A 221 -4.53 -7.10 -1.88
C GLY A 221 -5.60 -6.26 -2.58
N GLY A 222 -5.39 -4.94 -2.56
CA GLY A 222 -6.26 -3.98 -3.24
C GLY A 222 -6.02 -3.93 -4.75
N ALA A 223 -4.78 -3.77 -5.21
CA ALA A 223 -4.47 -3.66 -6.64
C ALA A 223 -4.36 -5.00 -7.37
N ASN A 224 -3.87 -6.03 -6.69
CA ASN A 224 -3.58 -7.33 -7.28
C ASN A 224 -3.75 -8.45 -6.24
N THR A 225 -3.88 -9.67 -6.74
CA THR A 225 -3.71 -10.91 -5.96
C THR A 225 -2.44 -11.59 -6.42
N SER A 226 -1.64 -12.05 -5.47
CA SER A 226 -0.43 -12.83 -5.75
C SER A 226 -0.42 -14.15 -4.99
N VAL A 227 0.22 -15.15 -5.61
CA VAL A 227 0.47 -16.44 -4.99
C VAL A 227 1.95 -16.73 -5.10
N THR A 228 2.59 -17.00 -3.96
CA THR A 228 4.02 -17.23 -3.88
C THR A 228 4.31 -18.40 -2.94
N ALA A 229 5.15 -19.33 -3.39
CA ALA A 229 5.65 -20.40 -2.53
C ALA A 229 6.90 -19.92 -1.78
N VAL A 230 6.84 -20.04 -0.46
CA VAL A 230 7.96 -19.82 0.46
C VAL A 230 8.43 -21.18 0.95
N HIS A 231 9.74 -21.41 0.89
CA HIS A 231 10.39 -22.62 1.39
C HIS A 231 11.61 -22.23 2.21
N ASP A 232 11.67 -22.72 3.45
CA ASP A 232 12.71 -22.40 4.43
C ASP A 232 13.01 -20.90 4.56
N GLY A 233 11.95 -20.09 4.57
CA GLY A 233 12.03 -18.63 4.69
C GLY A 233 12.44 -17.90 3.41
N MET A 234 12.55 -18.59 2.27
CA MET A 234 12.95 -18.01 0.99
C MET A 234 11.84 -18.12 -0.06
N VAL A 235 11.72 -17.11 -0.92
CA VAL A 235 10.79 -17.15 -2.06
C VAL A 235 11.35 -18.03 -3.17
N LEU A 236 10.53 -18.97 -3.65
CA LEU A 236 10.83 -19.73 -4.86
C LEU A 236 10.50 -18.87 -6.09
N LYS A 237 11.51 -18.28 -6.74
CA LYS A 237 11.32 -17.28 -7.82
C LYS A 237 10.36 -17.73 -8.94
N ARG A 238 10.41 -19.00 -9.36
CA ARG A 238 9.51 -19.54 -10.40
C ARG A 238 8.05 -19.71 -9.96
N SER A 239 7.81 -19.68 -8.65
CA SER A 239 6.46 -19.83 -8.08
C SER A 239 5.66 -18.54 -8.05
N VAL A 240 6.31 -17.38 -8.22
CA VAL A 240 5.67 -16.07 -8.09
C VAL A 240 4.65 -15.87 -9.22
N GLN A 241 3.36 -15.90 -8.88
CA GLN A 241 2.25 -15.63 -9.80
C GLN A 241 1.46 -14.43 -9.31
N ARG A 242 0.91 -13.64 -10.23
CA ARG A 242 0.11 -12.44 -9.92
C ARG A 242 -1.00 -12.24 -10.93
N SER A 243 -2.11 -11.68 -10.48
CA SER A 243 -3.26 -11.25 -11.30
C SER A 243 -3.79 -9.92 -10.80
N GLN A 244 -4.41 -9.14 -11.68
CA GLN A 244 -5.08 -7.89 -11.33
C GLN A 244 -6.40 -8.11 -10.57
N VAL A 245 -6.84 -9.37 -10.42
CA VAL A 245 -8.00 -9.73 -9.59
C VAL A 245 -7.71 -9.36 -8.15
N GLY A 246 -8.31 -8.28 -7.65
CA GLY A 246 -8.15 -7.79 -6.29
C GLY A 246 -9.26 -6.81 -5.93
N GLY A 247 -9.04 -5.99 -4.91
CA GLY A 247 -10.02 -5.03 -4.42
C GLY A 247 -10.48 -4.00 -5.47
N LEU A 248 -9.58 -3.49 -6.32
CA LEU A 248 -9.91 -2.53 -7.39
C LEU A 248 -10.68 -3.20 -8.54
N TRP A 249 -10.31 -4.43 -8.89
CA TRP A 249 -11.03 -5.20 -9.89
C TRP A 249 -12.46 -5.51 -9.43
N LEU A 250 -12.66 -5.84 -8.16
CA LEU A 250 -14.00 -5.98 -7.57
C LEU A 250 -14.80 -4.68 -7.67
N SER A 251 -14.17 -3.54 -7.42
CA SER A 251 -14.82 -2.23 -7.56
C SER A 251 -15.28 -1.98 -9.00
N ASP A 252 -14.51 -2.41 -10.00
CA ASP A 252 -14.93 -2.37 -11.41
C ASP A 252 -16.12 -3.31 -11.68
N GLN A 253 -16.13 -4.52 -11.11
CA GLN A 253 -17.28 -5.43 -11.19
C GLN A 253 -18.55 -4.82 -10.56
N ILE A 254 -18.42 -4.10 -9.43
CA ILE A 254 -19.53 -3.40 -8.79
C ILE A 254 -20.06 -2.29 -9.68
N ARG A 255 -19.17 -1.45 -10.27
CA ARG A 255 -19.58 -0.40 -11.21
C ARG A 255 -20.38 -0.97 -12.39
N ARG A 256 -19.89 -2.07 -12.99
CA ARG A 256 -20.60 -2.77 -14.08
C ARG A 256 -21.95 -3.32 -13.65
N MET A 257 -22.02 -3.90 -12.46
CA MET A 257 -23.28 -4.40 -11.90
C MET A 257 -24.29 -3.27 -11.66
N TRP A 258 -23.84 -2.13 -11.13
CA TRP A 258 -24.68 -0.94 -10.89
C TRP A 258 -25.19 -0.34 -12.19
N ASP A 259 -24.34 -0.31 -13.22
CA ASP A 259 -24.70 0.14 -14.56
C ASP A 259 -25.75 -0.75 -15.24
N SER A 260 -25.75 -2.05 -14.93
CA SER A 260 -26.72 -3.01 -15.48
C SER A 260 -28.01 -3.13 -14.67
N GLN A 261 -28.17 -2.40 -13.56
CA GLN A 261 -29.43 -2.42 -12.78
C GLN A 261 -30.50 -1.54 -13.43
N ASP A 262 -31.76 -1.87 -13.17
CA ASP A 262 -32.92 -1.04 -13.50
C ASP A 262 -33.74 -0.79 -12.22
N PRO A 263 -33.78 0.44 -11.69
CA PRO A 263 -33.11 1.65 -12.18
C PRO A 263 -31.58 1.59 -12.03
N ARG A 264 -30.86 2.30 -12.91
CA ARG A 264 -29.39 2.36 -12.88
C ARG A 264 -28.90 3.00 -11.58
N VAL A 265 -28.03 2.30 -10.87
CA VAL A 265 -27.43 2.79 -9.62
C VAL A 265 -26.25 3.70 -9.96
N ARG A 266 -26.27 4.95 -9.48
CA ARG A 266 -25.17 5.91 -9.68
C ARG A 266 -24.26 5.92 -8.45
N ALA A 267 -22.95 5.93 -8.69
CA ALA A 267 -21.98 6.16 -7.63
C ALA A 267 -21.97 7.66 -7.27
N THR A 268 -22.66 8.02 -6.19
CA THR A 268 -22.68 9.39 -5.64
C THR A 268 -21.89 9.42 -4.32
N PRO A 269 -20.63 9.87 -4.30
CA PRO A 269 -19.85 9.92 -3.06
C PRO A 269 -20.37 10.95 -2.06
N HIS A 270 -20.02 10.75 -0.78
CA HIS A 270 -20.46 11.59 0.34
C HIS A 270 -20.23 13.09 0.14
N PHE A 271 -19.08 13.49 -0.39
CA PHE A 271 -18.73 14.91 -0.53
C PHE A 271 -19.67 15.69 -1.47
N MET A 272 -20.35 14.99 -2.38
CA MET A 272 -21.28 15.59 -3.34
C MET A 272 -22.68 15.83 -2.75
N VAL A 273 -23.00 15.25 -1.59
CA VAL A 273 -24.34 15.32 -1.00
C VAL A 273 -24.42 16.52 -0.05
N GLU A 274 -25.38 17.42 -0.27
CA GLU A 274 -25.70 18.51 0.66
C GLU A 274 -26.82 18.12 1.61
N ASN A 275 -27.91 17.57 1.06
CA ASN A 275 -29.04 17.07 1.83
C ASN A 275 -29.72 15.91 1.08
N LYS A 276 -30.34 14.99 1.81
CA LYS A 276 -31.06 13.84 1.27
C LYS A 276 -32.35 13.59 2.04
N THR A 277 -33.36 13.05 1.38
CA THR A 277 -34.56 12.53 2.05
C THR A 277 -34.62 11.01 1.90
N PRO A 278 -35.01 10.26 2.95
CA PRO A 278 -35.22 8.82 2.83
C PRO A 278 -36.25 8.51 1.74
N VAL A 279 -35.94 7.53 0.89
CA VAL A 279 -36.83 6.99 -0.14
C VAL A 279 -37.03 5.50 0.10
N ASP A 280 -38.15 4.96 -0.38
CA ASP A 280 -38.40 3.53 -0.34
C ASP A 280 -37.39 2.75 -1.20
N ALA A 281 -37.21 1.46 -0.89
CA ALA A 281 -36.23 0.63 -1.57
C ALA A 281 -36.48 0.55 -3.08
N GLY A 282 -35.44 0.79 -3.87
CA GLY A 282 -35.48 0.75 -5.34
C GLY A 282 -36.07 2.02 -6.00
N VAL A 283 -36.51 3.01 -5.22
CA VAL A 283 -36.99 4.29 -5.73
C VAL A 283 -35.80 5.23 -5.99
N GLU A 284 -35.88 6.04 -7.05
CA GLU A 284 -34.83 7.02 -7.36
C GLU A 284 -34.56 7.98 -6.17
N PRO A 285 -33.29 8.32 -5.91
CA PRO A 285 -32.93 9.15 -4.77
C PRO A 285 -33.43 10.59 -4.93
N ASN A 286 -34.02 11.12 -3.87
CA ASN A 286 -34.32 12.55 -3.76
C ASN A 286 -33.18 13.24 -2.97
N VAL A 287 -32.19 13.73 -3.72
CA VAL A 287 -30.96 14.30 -3.19
C VAL A 287 -30.73 15.72 -3.71
N ARG A 288 -30.31 16.62 -2.82
CA ARG A 288 -29.75 17.91 -3.20
C ARG A 288 -28.22 17.80 -3.21
N LEU A 289 -27.65 17.92 -4.40
CA LEU A 289 -26.20 17.89 -4.58
C LEU A 289 -25.58 19.23 -4.16
N ARG A 290 -24.42 19.14 -3.51
CA ARG A 290 -23.59 20.28 -3.13
C ARG A 290 -23.08 20.98 -4.38
N LYS A 291 -23.19 22.30 -4.40
CA LYS A 291 -22.57 23.15 -5.41
C LYS A 291 -21.20 23.61 -4.91
N PHE A 292 -20.20 23.45 -5.76
CA PHE A 292 -18.86 23.96 -5.51
C PHE A 292 -18.63 25.19 -6.39
N ASP A 293 -17.90 26.17 -5.86
CA ASP A 293 -17.52 27.37 -6.61
C ASP A 293 -16.31 27.12 -7.53
N PHE A 294 -15.86 25.87 -7.63
CA PHE A 294 -14.73 25.40 -8.42
C PHE A 294 -15.03 24.01 -9.01
N ASP A 295 -14.31 23.65 -10.07
CA ASP A 295 -14.41 22.33 -10.68
C ASP A 295 -13.63 21.29 -9.88
N VAL A 296 -14.32 20.22 -9.47
CA VAL A 296 -13.69 19.11 -8.75
C VAL A 296 -12.95 18.22 -9.75
N HIS A 297 -11.65 18.01 -9.52
CA HIS A 297 -10.82 17.20 -10.41
C HIS A 297 -11.34 15.75 -10.48
N PRO A 298 -11.35 15.09 -11.65
CA PRO A 298 -11.86 13.73 -11.78
C PRO A 298 -11.13 12.69 -10.92
N SER A 299 -9.84 12.90 -10.64
CA SER A 299 -9.07 12.00 -9.77
C SER A 299 -9.59 12.00 -8.32
N PHE A 300 -9.98 13.18 -7.80
CA PHE A 300 -10.54 13.32 -6.46
C PHE A 300 -11.88 12.59 -6.39
N ARG A 301 -12.73 12.80 -7.40
CA ARG A 301 -14.00 12.08 -7.51
C ARG A 301 -13.79 10.56 -7.57
N ALA A 302 -12.86 10.08 -8.39
CA ALA A 302 -12.56 8.66 -8.51
C ALA A 302 -12.06 8.05 -7.18
N TYR A 303 -11.25 8.80 -6.42
CA TYR A 303 -10.78 8.39 -5.10
C TYR A 303 -11.92 8.26 -4.09
N GLU A 304 -12.82 9.24 -4.02
CA GLU A 304 -13.99 9.21 -3.16
C GLU A 304 -15.04 8.17 -3.59
N GLU A 305 -15.21 7.93 -4.90
CA GLU A 305 -16.01 6.81 -5.41
C GLU A 305 -15.45 5.45 -4.97
N GLU A 306 -14.13 5.28 -4.94
CA GLU A 306 -13.50 4.04 -4.47
C GLU A 306 -13.70 3.81 -2.96
N ARG A 307 -13.83 4.88 -2.17
CA ARG A 307 -14.20 4.79 -0.75
C ARG A 307 -15.63 4.27 -0.57
N LEU A 308 -16.59 4.82 -1.33
CA LEU A 308 -17.97 4.33 -1.36
C LEU A 308 -18.04 2.86 -1.79
N LEU A 309 -17.29 2.48 -2.83
CA LEU A 309 -17.21 1.09 -3.27
C LEU A 309 -16.58 0.19 -2.20
N THR A 310 -15.65 0.71 -1.40
CA THR A 310 -15.07 -0.02 -0.26
C THR A 310 -16.10 -0.29 0.83
N GLU A 311 -16.90 0.70 1.21
CA GLU A 311 -18.01 0.51 2.13
C GLU A 311 -19.03 -0.52 1.61
N PHE A 312 -19.32 -0.50 0.30
CA PHE A 312 -20.18 -1.50 -0.32
C PHE A 312 -19.57 -2.91 -0.29
N LYS A 313 -18.26 -3.04 -0.58
CA LYS A 313 -17.53 -4.32 -0.49
C LYS A 313 -17.60 -4.90 0.93
N GLU A 314 -17.40 -4.08 1.95
CA GLU A 314 -17.37 -4.51 3.36
C GLU A 314 -18.77 -4.86 3.91
N SER A 315 -19.81 -4.17 3.43
CA SER A 315 -21.17 -4.32 3.94
C SER A 315 -22.03 -5.35 3.19
N VAL A 316 -21.87 -5.45 1.87
CA VAL A 316 -22.74 -6.24 0.98
C VAL A 316 -22.05 -7.47 0.42
N VAL A 317 -20.85 -7.33 -0.12
CA VAL A 317 -20.23 -8.35 -0.99
C VAL A 317 -19.81 -9.58 -0.18
N GLU A 318 -20.11 -10.76 -0.72
CA GLU A 318 -19.75 -12.04 -0.13
C GLU A 318 -19.25 -13.00 -1.20
N VAL A 319 -18.40 -13.95 -0.81
CA VAL A 319 -17.97 -15.04 -1.68
C VAL A 319 -18.97 -16.19 -1.56
N TRP A 320 -19.38 -16.73 -2.71
CA TRP A 320 -20.26 -17.90 -2.76
C TRP A 320 -19.53 -19.15 -2.24
N ARG A 321 -20.11 -19.81 -1.22
CA ARG A 321 -19.48 -20.93 -0.50
C ARG A 321 -19.85 -22.32 -1.02
N GLY A 322 -20.88 -22.45 -1.84
CA GLY A 322 -21.48 -23.74 -2.21
C GLY A 322 -22.87 -23.94 -1.60
N PRO A 323 -23.52 -25.08 -1.87
CA PRO A 323 -22.92 -26.41 -2.06
C PRO A 323 -22.42 -26.75 -3.48
N GLN A 324 -22.89 -26.06 -4.51
CA GLN A 324 -22.41 -26.20 -5.90
C GLN A 324 -21.76 -24.90 -6.38
N LYS A 325 -21.09 -24.93 -7.54
CA LYS A 325 -20.56 -23.72 -8.19
C LYS A 325 -21.70 -22.73 -8.45
N PHE A 326 -21.40 -21.44 -8.39
CA PHE A 326 -22.39 -20.38 -8.58
C PHE A 326 -23.15 -20.50 -9.91
N THR A 327 -22.44 -20.86 -10.98
CA THR A 327 -22.94 -21.03 -12.35
C THR A 327 -23.58 -22.40 -12.62
N ALA A 328 -23.62 -23.29 -11.62
CA ALA A 328 -24.16 -24.63 -11.81
C ALA A 328 -25.71 -24.61 -11.90
N PRO A 329 -26.31 -25.38 -12.84
CA PRO A 329 -27.76 -25.46 -12.98
C PRO A 329 -28.46 -25.85 -11.67
N GLY A 330 -29.50 -25.10 -11.28
CA GLY A 330 -30.26 -25.32 -10.05
C GLY A 330 -29.72 -24.60 -8.80
N THR A 331 -28.57 -23.94 -8.88
CA THR A 331 -28.01 -23.16 -7.77
C THR A 331 -28.73 -21.81 -7.58
N GLU A 332 -29.31 -21.26 -8.64
CA GLU A 332 -29.98 -19.94 -8.64
C GLU A 332 -31.12 -19.85 -7.61
N ASP A 333 -31.98 -20.87 -7.53
CA ASP A 333 -33.11 -20.87 -6.60
C ASP A 333 -32.62 -20.88 -5.15
N TYR A 334 -31.53 -21.60 -4.88
CA TYR A 334 -30.90 -21.62 -3.58
C TYR A 334 -30.26 -20.27 -3.23
N ILE A 335 -29.58 -19.61 -4.18
CA ILE A 335 -29.04 -18.26 -4.00
C ILE A 335 -30.16 -17.27 -3.68
N LYS A 336 -31.27 -17.32 -4.42
CA LYS A 336 -32.43 -16.44 -4.23
C LYS A 336 -33.11 -16.64 -2.87
N SER A 337 -33.05 -17.86 -2.33
CA SER A 337 -33.55 -18.18 -0.99
C SER A 337 -32.70 -17.59 0.14
N GLN A 338 -31.44 -17.22 -0.12
CA GLN A 338 -30.58 -16.63 0.90
C GLN A 338 -31.06 -15.22 1.28
N PRO A 339 -30.93 -14.82 2.56
CA PRO A 339 -31.34 -13.51 3.01
C PRO A 339 -30.45 -12.45 2.39
N GLY A 340 -31.00 -11.48 1.66
CA GLY A 340 -30.22 -10.37 1.07
C GLY A 340 -29.66 -9.39 2.10
N ARG A 341 -28.83 -8.45 1.64
CA ARG A 341 -28.26 -7.36 2.44
C ARG A 341 -28.77 -6.02 1.91
N VAL A 342 -29.14 -5.12 2.82
CA VAL A 342 -29.54 -3.75 2.43
C VAL A 342 -28.33 -2.84 2.53
N PHE A 343 -28.16 -1.96 1.55
CA PHE A 343 -27.18 -0.89 1.59
C PHE A 343 -27.85 0.40 1.18
N GLU A 344 -27.65 1.44 1.98
CA GLU A 344 -28.10 2.80 1.69
C GLU A 344 -26.92 3.59 1.15
N MET A 345 -27.07 4.09 -0.08
CA MET A 345 -26.11 4.94 -0.74
C MET A 345 -26.08 6.33 -0.09
N PRO A 346 -25.00 7.10 -0.27
CA PRO A 346 -24.90 8.45 0.29
C PRO A 346 -26.02 9.39 -0.17
N ASP A 347 -26.54 9.21 -1.38
CA ASP A 347 -27.66 9.99 -1.93
C ASP A 347 -29.04 9.57 -1.41
N GLY A 348 -29.11 8.52 -0.57
CA GLY A 348 -30.35 8.00 0.02
C GLY A 348 -30.99 6.87 -0.77
N TYR A 349 -30.49 6.56 -1.98
CA TYR A 349 -30.93 5.36 -2.71
C TYR A 349 -30.59 4.12 -1.88
N ASN A 350 -31.55 3.22 -1.71
CA ASN A 350 -31.31 1.97 -1.02
C ASN A 350 -31.98 0.82 -1.76
N GLN A 351 -31.35 -0.36 -1.71
CA GLN A 351 -31.99 -1.58 -2.19
C GLN A 351 -31.47 -2.82 -1.47
N MET A 352 -32.22 -3.91 -1.61
CA MET A 352 -31.85 -5.22 -1.07
C MET A 352 -31.09 -6.03 -2.11
N TRP A 353 -29.80 -6.23 -1.85
CA TRP A 353 -28.87 -6.99 -2.68
C TRP A 353 -28.95 -8.48 -2.34
N ARG A 354 -29.37 -9.29 -3.32
CA ARG A 354 -29.55 -10.75 -3.17
C ARG A 354 -28.44 -11.49 -3.90
N GLU A 355 -28.72 -12.02 -5.10
CA GLU A 355 -27.74 -12.74 -5.93
C GLU A 355 -26.53 -11.88 -6.30
N GLN A 356 -26.75 -10.58 -6.47
CA GLN A 356 -25.76 -9.57 -6.83
C GLN A 356 -24.54 -9.60 -5.91
N ARG A 357 -24.79 -9.79 -4.60
CA ARG A 357 -23.75 -9.76 -3.57
C ARG A 357 -22.70 -10.85 -3.72
N TYR A 358 -23.09 -11.97 -4.33
CA TYR A 358 -22.23 -13.11 -4.63
C TYR A 358 -21.61 -13.00 -6.02
N LYS A 359 -22.43 -12.63 -7.01
CA LYS A 359 -22.04 -12.59 -8.42
C LYS A 359 -20.83 -11.69 -8.67
N VAL A 360 -20.75 -10.54 -7.99
CA VAL A 360 -19.63 -9.58 -8.11
C VAL A 360 -18.27 -10.22 -7.80
N ALA A 361 -18.21 -11.11 -6.81
CA ALA A 361 -16.98 -11.76 -6.42
C ALA A 361 -16.71 -13.07 -7.17
N GLU A 362 -17.70 -13.62 -7.89
CA GLU A 362 -17.57 -14.94 -8.52
C GLU A 362 -16.52 -14.95 -9.63
N GLY A 363 -16.33 -13.85 -10.35
CA GLY A 363 -15.29 -13.74 -11.37
C GLY A 363 -13.85 -13.89 -10.84
N MET A 364 -13.63 -13.81 -9.52
CA MET A 364 -12.34 -14.14 -8.89
C MET A 364 -12.05 -15.65 -8.89
N TRP A 365 -13.09 -16.48 -9.06
CA TRP A 365 -13.05 -17.94 -8.94
C TRP A 365 -13.43 -18.64 -10.25
N ASP A 366 -14.32 -18.04 -11.04
CA ASP A 366 -14.76 -18.51 -12.35
C ASP A 366 -14.84 -17.32 -13.31
N GLU A 367 -13.89 -17.22 -14.23
CA GLU A 367 -13.79 -16.10 -15.20
C GLU A 367 -15.09 -15.89 -16.00
N ALA A 368 -15.82 -16.97 -16.31
CA ALA A 368 -17.05 -16.89 -17.08
C ALA A 368 -18.21 -16.21 -16.32
N ALA A 369 -18.11 -16.12 -14.99
CA ALA A 369 -19.10 -15.47 -14.14
C ALA A 369 -18.86 -13.97 -13.95
N ALA A 370 -17.72 -13.45 -14.40
CA ALA A 370 -17.41 -12.02 -14.32
C ALA A 370 -18.40 -11.19 -15.14
N TYR A 371 -18.76 -10.00 -14.64
CA TYR A 371 -19.52 -9.03 -15.42
C TYR A 371 -18.71 -8.64 -16.66
N PRO A 372 -19.32 -8.66 -17.87
CA PRO A 372 -18.61 -8.41 -19.10
C PRO A 372 -17.95 -7.03 -19.07
N ALA A 373 -16.77 -6.91 -19.68
CA ALA A 373 -16.20 -5.60 -19.93
C ALA A 373 -17.18 -4.81 -20.78
N ALA A 374 -17.40 -3.54 -20.44
CA ALA A 374 -18.17 -2.64 -21.30
C ALA A 374 -17.50 -2.68 -22.68
N SER A 375 -18.16 -3.30 -23.66
CA SER A 375 -17.73 -3.21 -25.05
C SER A 375 -17.75 -1.73 -25.41
N GLY A 376 -16.64 -1.24 -25.98
CA GLY A 376 -16.44 0.17 -26.24
C GLY A 376 -17.70 0.82 -26.82
N SER A 377 -18.25 1.81 -26.11
CA SER A 377 -19.23 2.71 -26.68
C SER A 377 -18.49 3.57 -27.70
N SER A 378 -18.44 3.07 -28.93
CA SER A 378 -18.36 3.95 -30.09
C SER A 378 -19.47 4.98 -29.98
N SER A 379 -19.08 6.25 -29.90
CA SER A 379 -20.03 7.36 -29.80
C SER A 379 -20.88 7.38 -31.07
N SER A 380 -22.20 7.23 -30.91
CA SER A 380 -23.15 7.81 -31.85
C SER A 380 -24.21 8.58 -31.05
N ASN A 381 -24.14 9.89 -31.25
CA ASN A 381 -24.91 11.02 -30.75
C ASN A 381 -26.32 10.80 -30.16
N GLY A 382 -26.60 11.52 -29.07
CA GLY A 382 -27.91 12.16 -28.87
C GLY A 382 -28.37 12.36 -27.42
N ASN A 383 -28.07 13.55 -26.87
CA ASN A 383 -28.71 14.22 -25.72
C ASN A 383 -28.30 13.83 -24.28
N GLY A 384 -27.46 14.68 -23.67
CA GLY A 384 -27.85 15.37 -22.43
C GLY A 384 -27.54 14.72 -21.08
N ALA A 385 -26.36 14.12 -20.88
CA ALA A 385 -25.74 13.97 -19.56
C ALA A 385 -24.23 13.84 -19.76
N THR A 386 -23.45 14.77 -19.20
CA THR A 386 -21.99 14.85 -19.31
C THR A 386 -21.33 13.62 -18.66
N SER A 387 -21.08 12.59 -19.47
CA SER A 387 -20.13 11.52 -19.18
C SER A 387 -18.72 12.08 -19.36
N THR A 388 -18.01 12.28 -18.26
CA THR A 388 -16.63 12.75 -18.25
C THR A 388 -15.66 11.66 -18.70
N PRO A 389 -14.67 11.98 -19.56
CA PRO A 389 -13.59 11.09 -19.92
C PRO A 389 -12.61 10.91 -18.75
N THR A 390 -12.08 9.70 -18.61
CA THR A 390 -10.98 9.34 -17.71
C THR A 390 -9.77 10.28 -17.97
N PRO A 391 -9.10 10.84 -16.94
CA PRO A 391 -7.89 11.61 -17.17
C PRO A 391 -6.80 10.72 -17.77
N ALA A 392 -6.22 11.22 -18.87
CA ALA A 392 -5.08 10.65 -19.54
C ALA A 392 -3.87 10.59 -18.60
N GLY A 393 -3.22 9.43 -18.55
CA GLY A 393 -2.04 9.18 -17.72
C GLY A 393 -1.78 7.70 -17.41
N ALA A 394 -2.75 6.82 -17.63
CA ALA A 394 -2.54 5.38 -17.60
C ALA A 394 -2.64 4.84 -19.04
N ALA A 395 -1.49 4.52 -19.63
CA ALA A 395 -1.46 3.67 -20.81
C ALA A 395 -2.21 2.36 -20.44
N ALA A 396 -3.43 2.22 -20.94
CA ALA A 396 -4.12 0.96 -20.97
C ALA A 396 -3.22 0.00 -21.74
N ALA A 397 -2.66 -0.98 -21.04
CA ALA A 397 -2.13 -2.18 -21.67
C ALA A 397 -3.33 -2.88 -22.30
N ASP A 398 -3.63 -2.47 -23.51
CA ASP A 398 -4.75 -2.92 -24.32
C ASP A 398 -4.38 -4.29 -24.91
N GLY A 399 -5.16 -5.28 -24.49
CA GLY A 399 -4.96 -6.69 -24.74
C GLY A 399 -5.75 -7.42 -23.67
N ALA A 400 -6.89 -8.00 -24.05
CA ALA A 400 -7.71 -8.84 -23.18
C ALA A 400 -6.91 -10.08 -22.73
N ALA A 401 -5.98 -9.87 -21.81
CA ALA A 401 -5.26 -10.92 -21.13
C ALA A 401 -6.30 -11.64 -20.27
N LYS A 402 -6.50 -12.92 -20.56
CA LYS A 402 -7.34 -13.83 -19.79
C LYS A 402 -7.10 -13.60 -18.30
N VAL A 403 -8.14 -13.24 -17.56
CA VAL A 403 -8.01 -12.87 -16.15
C VAL A 403 -7.75 -14.16 -15.38
N GLN A 404 -6.55 -14.31 -14.81
CA GLN A 404 -6.24 -15.49 -14.02
C GLN A 404 -7.01 -15.45 -12.70
N THR A 405 -7.88 -16.44 -12.49
CA THR A 405 -8.63 -16.66 -11.26
C THR A 405 -7.71 -17.09 -10.12
N ILE A 406 -8.17 -16.98 -8.87
CA ILE A 406 -7.40 -17.41 -7.69
C ILE A 406 -7.02 -18.91 -7.78
N PRO A 407 -7.93 -19.85 -8.11
CA PRO A 407 -7.55 -21.25 -8.27
C PRO A 407 -6.52 -21.50 -9.38
N ASP A 408 -6.59 -20.74 -10.47
CA ASP A 408 -5.63 -20.84 -11.58
C ASP A 408 -4.26 -20.30 -11.19
N LEU A 409 -4.20 -19.17 -10.47
CA LEU A 409 -2.96 -18.63 -9.91
C LEU A 409 -2.26 -19.64 -8.99
N ILE A 410 -3.02 -20.27 -8.09
CA ILE A 410 -2.47 -21.29 -7.18
C ILE A 410 -1.90 -22.47 -7.97
N SER A 411 -2.58 -22.87 -9.03
CA SER A 411 -2.13 -23.99 -9.86
C SER A 411 -0.89 -23.64 -10.66
N ALA A 412 -0.83 -22.43 -11.22
CA ALA A 412 0.36 -21.91 -11.89
C ALA A 412 1.55 -21.82 -10.92
N CYS A 413 1.34 -21.35 -9.70
CA CYS A 413 2.36 -21.31 -8.64
C CYS A 413 2.87 -22.71 -8.31
N LEU A 414 1.97 -23.67 -8.08
CA LEU A 414 2.33 -25.05 -7.75
C LEU A 414 3.00 -25.80 -8.92
N ASN A 415 2.69 -25.42 -10.16
CA ASN A 415 3.38 -25.97 -11.34
C ASN A 415 4.82 -25.45 -11.46
N GLY A 416 5.11 -24.25 -10.94
CA GLY A 416 6.45 -23.66 -10.90
C GLY A 416 7.37 -24.19 -9.81
N VAL A 417 6.86 -25.05 -8.91
CA VAL A 417 7.63 -25.67 -7.81
C VAL A 417 7.76 -27.18 -7.99
N ASP A 418 8.82 -27.72 -7.38
CA ASP A 418 9.12 -29.14 -7.37
C ASP A 418 7.97 -29.94 -6.72
N GLN A 419 7.67 -31.10 -7.30
CA GLN A 419 6.51 -31.90 -6.91
C GLN A 419 6.55 -32.33 -5.44
N ASP A 420 7.74 -32.55 -4.90
CA ASP A 420 7.97 -32.99 -3.52
C ASP A 420 7.66 -31.91 -2.48
N LEU A 421 7.67 -30.62 -2.88
CA LEU A 421 7.35 -29.51 -1.99
C LEU A 421 5.84 -29.27 -1.89
N ARG A 422 5.06 -29.67 -2.90
CA ARG A 422 3.61 -29.38 -3.00
C ARG A 422 2.81 -29.86 -1.79
N PRO A 423 3.03 -31.07 -1.22
CA PRO A 423 2.31 -31.50 -0.02
C PRO A 423 2.54 -30.57 1.18
N ASN A 424 3.78 -30.12 1.39
CA ASN A 424 4.13 -29.22 2.50
C ASN A 424 3.57 -27.82 2.30
N LEU A 425 3.56 -27.33 1.06
CA LEU A 425 2.98 -26.04 0.68
C LEU A 425 1.45 -26.03 0.86
N LEU A 426 0.75 -27.07 0.38
CA LEU A 426 -0.71 -27.20 0.53
C LEU A 426 -1.15 -27.48 1.97
N ALA A 427 -0.31 -28.14 2.77
CA ALA A 427 -0.53 -28.27 4.21
C ALA A 427 -0.35 -26.94 4.97
N ASN A 428 0.20 -25.91 4.32
CA ASN A 428 0.44 -24.60 4.90
C ASN A 428 0.08 -23.47 3.93
N VAL A 429 -1.22 -23.34 3.60
CA VAL A 429 -1.71 -22.23 2.79
C VAL A 429 -1.95 -21.03 3.69
N VAL A 430 -1.12 -19.99 3.59
CA VAL A 430 -1.27 -18.75 4.35
C VAL A 430 -2.08 -17.75 3.52
N VAL A 431 -3.15 -17.21 4.08
CA VAL A 431 -4.03 -16.25 3.40
C VAL A 431 -3.91 -14.87 4.06
N THR A 432 -3.57 -13.86 3.27
CA THR A 432 -3.40 -12.47 3.72
C THR A 432 -3.96 -11.47 2.69
N GLY A 433 -3.96 -10.19 3.04
CA GLY A 433 -4.45 -9.10 2.19
C GLY A 433 -5.92 -8.75 2.43
N SER A 434 -6.28 -7.47 2.26
CA SER A 434 -7.60 -6.94 2.64
C SER A 434 -8.77 -7.60 1.90
N THR A 435 -8.59 -7.98 0.64
CA THR A 435 -9.66 -8.59 -0.16
C THR A 435 -9.99 -10.01 0.31
N SER A 436 -9.05 -10.69 0.98
CA SER A 436 -9.30 -11.99 1.62
C SER A 436 -10.24 -11.93 2.85
N LEU A 437 -10.61 -10.71 3.29
CA LEU A 437 -11.58 -10.50 4.35
C LEU A 437 -13.03 -10.61 3.88
N LEU A 438 -13.28 -10.73 2.57
CA LEU A 438 -14.62 -10.99 2.06
C LEU A 438 -15.24 -12.22 2.74
N ASN A 439 -16.48 -12.08 3.16
CA ASN A 439 -17.17 -13.13 3.89
C ASN A 439 -17.27 -14.41 3.04
N GLY A 440 -16.85 -15.56 3.57
CA GLY A 440 -16.85 -16.84 2.85
C GLY A 440 -15.63 -17.11 1.97
N PHE A 441 -14.67 -16.18 1.88
CA PHE A 441 -13.46 -16.34 1.06
C PHE A 441 -12.68 -17.62 1.42
N ASN A 442 -12.42 -17.85 2.71
CA ASN A 442 -11.66 -19.00 3.19
C ASN A 442 -12.38 -20.32 2.94
N ASP A 443 -13.70 -20.36 3.12
CA ASP A 443 -14.52 -21.56 2.92
C ASP A 443 -14.50 -21.97 1.45
N ARG A 444 -14.68 -20.99 0.55
CA ARG A 444 -14.59 -21.20 -0.91
C ARG A 444 -13.19 -21.65 -1.30
N LEU A 445 -12.14 -20.99 -0.84
CA LEU A 445 -10.77 -21.37 -1.13
C LEU A 445 -10.46 -22.79 -0.68
N ASN A 446 -10.85 -23.14 0.55
CA ASN A 446 -10.64 -24.48 1.08
C ASN A 446 -11.41 -25.54 0.26
N GLY A 447 -12.65 -25.25 -0.15
CA GLY A 447 -13.44 -26.11 -1.02
C GLY A 447 -12.80 -26.34 -2.38
N GLU A 448 -12.35 -25.28 -3.05
CA GLU A 448 -11.68 -25.37 -4.36
C GLU A 448 -10.38 -26.18 -4.28
N LEU A 449 -9.54 -25.92 -3.26
CA LEU A 449 -8.28 -26.63 -3.10
C LEU A 449 -8.47 -28.10 -2.70
N SER A 450 -9.44 -28.39 -1.81
CA SER A 450 -9.75 -29.77 -1.42
C SER A 450 -10.32 -30.58 -2.58
N ALA A 451 -11.14 -29.97 -3.43
CA ALA A 451 -11.67 -30.60 -4.63
C ALA A 451 -10.57 -30.81 -5.70
N LYS A 452 -9.65 -29.86 -5.86
CA LYS A 452 -8.58 -29.93 -6.87
C LYS A 452 -7.44 -30.87 -6.46
N TYR A 453 -7.16 -30.98 -5.16
CA TYR A 453 -6.08 -31.81 -4.61
C TYR A 453 -6.60 -32.81 -3.56
N PRO A 454 -7.49 -33.76 -3.94
CA PRO A 454 -8.19 -34.63 -2.99
C PRO A 454 -7.26 -35.60 -2.24
N THR A 455 -6.07 -35.87 -2.78
CA THR A 455 -5.08 -36.77 -2.17
C THR A 455 -4.13 -36.05 -1.21
N LEU A 456 -4.08 -34.72 -1.25
CA LEU A 456 -3.17 -33.90 -0.45
C LEU A 456 -3.92 -33.26 0.71
N ARG A 457 -3.28 -33.19 1.87
CA ARG A 457 -3.84 -32.49 3.02
C ARG A 457 -3.76 -30.98 2.79
N VAL A 458 -4.90 -30.35 2.58
CA VAL A 458 -5.02 -28.89 2.52
C VAL A 458 -5.28 -28.33 3.92
N LYS A 459 -4.52 -27.31 4.33
CA LYS A 459 -4.80 -26.56 5.56
C LYS A 459 -4.51 -25.08 5.35
N LEU A 460 -5.54 -24.27 5.61
CA LEU A 460 -5.48 -22.81 5.55
C LEU A 460 -5.07 -22.24 6.90
N HIS A 461 -4.19 -21.24 6.88
CA HIS A 461 -3.80 -20.39 8.00
C HIS A 461 -4.18 -18.97 7.63
N ALA A 462 -5.27 -18.48 8.22
CA ALA A 462 -5.74 -17.12 8.04
C ALA A 462 -5.99 -16.52 9.42
N ALA A 463 -5.34 -15.41 9.72
CA ALA A 463 -5.51 -14.72 11.00
C ALA A 463 -7.00 -14.39 11.23
N GLY A 464 -7.50 -14.67 12.43
CA GLY A 464 -8.91 -14.46 12.78
C GLY A 464 -9.26 -12.99 12.95
N LEU A 465 -8.30 -12.19 13.42
CA LEU A 465 -8.46 -10.76 13.60
C LEU A 465 -8.26 -10.04 12.26
N THR A 466 -9.15 -9.09 11.97
CA THR A 466 -9.15 -8.36 10.69
C THR A 466 -7.88 -7.51 10.50
N THR A 467 -7.37 -6.92 11.58
CA THR A 467 -6.13 -6.13 11.58
C THR A 467 -4.92 -6.99 11.23
N GLU A 468 -4.80 -8.17 11.84
CA GLU A 468 -3.70 -9.11 11.57
C GLU A 468 -3.69 -9.57 10.12
N ARG A 469 -4.87 -9.87 9.55
CA ARG A 469 -4.95 -10.30 8.14
C ARG A 469 -4.66 -9.16 7.17
N ARG A 470 -5.04 -7.92 7.52
CA ARG A 470 -4.81 -6.71 6.71
C ARG A 470 -3.33 -6.33 6.64
N PHE A 471 -2.57 -6.55 7.71
CA PHE A 471 -1.18 -6.12 7.86
C PHE A 471 -0.20 -7.28 8.09
N GLY A 472 -0.50 -8.48 7.58
CA GLY A 472 0.29 -9.68 7.86
C GLY A 472 1.77 -9.56 7.47
N SER A 473 2.06 -8.84 6.38
CA SER A 473 3.44 -8.48 5.99
C SER A 473 4.11 -7.61 7.04
N TRP A 474 3.46 -6.52 7.47
CA TRP A 474 4.01 -5.62 8.49
C TRP A 474 4.24 -6.34 9.82
N ILE A 475 3.30 -7.18 10.28
CA ILE A 475 3.45 -7.97 11.52
C ILE A 475 4.64 -8.92 11.41
N GLY A 476 4.80 -9.60 10.27
CA GLY A 476 5.97 -10.44 10.03
C GLY A 476 7.27 -9.65 10.10
N GLY A 477 7.28 -8.40 9.60
CA GLY A 477 8.42 -7.49 9.70
C GLY A 477 8.71 -7.06 11.14
N SER A 478 7.66 -6.74 11.91
CA SER A 478 7.74 -6.41 13.34
C SER A 478 8.33 -7.55 14.17
N ILE A 479 7.89 -8.79 13.93
CA ILE A 479 8.43 -9.98 14.58
C ILE A 479 9.87 -10.24 14.11
N LEU A 480 10.16 -10.17 12.81
CA LEU A 480 11.48 -10.48 12.28
C LEU A 480 12.55 -9.52 12.82
N SER A 481 12.24 -8.22 12.86
CA SER A 481 13.15 -7.18 13.32
C SER A 481 13.36 -7.13 14.84
N SER A 482 12.46 -7.73 15.63
CA SER A 482 12.62 -7.84 17.09
C SER A 482 13.43 -9.05 17.54
N LEU A 483 13.79 -9.96 16.62
CA LEU A 483 14.57 -11.15 16.95
C LEU A 483 16.06 -10.85 17.06
N GLY A 484 16.66 -11.12 18.22
CA GLY A 484 18.11 -10.95 18.41
C GLY A 484 18.97 -11.77 17.44
N THR A 485 18.48 -12.92 16.94
CA THR A 485 19.17 -13.72 15.91
C THR A 485 19.19 -13.05 14.54
N PHE A 486 18.28 -12.11 14.29
CA PHE A 486 18.22 -11.34 13.05
C PHE A 486 19.28 -10.23 13.00
N HIS A 487 19.91 -9.88 14.12
CA HIS A 487 20.91 -8.80 14.17
C HIS A 487 22.08 -9.00 13.19
N GLN A 488 22.44 -10.24 12.87
CA GLN A 488 23.52 -10.56 11.93
C GLN A 488 23.12 -10.40 10.45
N MET A 489 21.84 -10.20 10.18
CA MET A 489 21.30 -10.08 8.82
C MET A 489 21.33 -8.65 8.32
N TRP A 490 21.18 -7.65 9.20
CA TRP A 490 21.22 -6.24 8.83
C TRP A 490 22.43 -5.90 7.96
N ILE A 491 22.20 -5.02 6.99
CA ILE A 491 23.27 -4.35 6.26
C ILE A 491 23.63 -3.13 7.11
N SER A 492 24.86 -3.10 7.63
CA SER A 492 25.34 -1.93 8.39
C SER A 492 25.72 -0.78 7.45
N ARG A 493 25.70 0.46 7.95
CA ARG A 493 26.17 1.63 7.18
C ARG A 493 27.60 1.45 6.66
N LYS A 494 28.49 0.89 7.48
CA LYS A 494 29.87 0.57 7.06
C LYS A 494 29.91 -0.45 5.92
N GLU A 495 29.11 -1.51 5.99
CA GLU A 495 29.02 -2.50 4.91
C GLU A 495 28.48 -1.88 3.61
N TYR A 496 27.52 -0.95 3.73
CA TYR A 496 26.99 -0.17 2.61
C TYR A 496 28.06 0.72 1.97
N GLU A 497 28.80 1.51 2.76
CA GLU A 497 29.86 2.40 2.26
C GLU A 497 30.97 1.63 1.51
N GLU A 498 31.29 0.41 1.94
CA GLU A 498 32.30 -0.44 1.30
C GLU A 498 31.82 -1.09 -0.01
N ASN A 499 30.52 -1.39 -0.14
CA ASN A 499 29.99 -2.21 -1.25
C ASN A 499 29.04 -1.46 -2.20
N GLY A 500 28.59 -0.26 -1.81
CA GLY A 500 27.57 0.52 -2.49
C GLY A 500 26.16 -0.11 -2.43
N PRO A 501 25.18 0.50 -3.11
CA PRO A 501 23.76 0.10 -3.01
C PRO A 501 23.47 -1.32 -3.51
N GLY A 502 24.27 -1.85 -4.43
CA GLY A 502 24.13 -3.22 -4.94
C GLY A 502 24.29 -4.32 -3.87
N ILE A 503 24.74 -3.99 -2.65
CA ILE A 503 24.79 -4.93 -1.52
C ILE A 503 23.41 -5.52 -1.17
N VAL A 504 22.34 -4.75 -1.40
CA VAL A 504 20.96 -5.18 -1.13
C VAL A 504 20.55 -6.41 -1.94
N GLU A 505 21.06 -6.57 -3.17
CA GLU A 505 20.81 -7.77 -3.99
C GLU A 505 21.53 -9.01 -3.47
N LYS A 506 22.68 -8.82 -2.84
CA LYS A 506 23.52 -9.92 -2.34
C LYS A 506 23.00 -10.42 -1.00
N ARG A 507 22.63 -9.50 -0.10
CA ARG A 507 22.20 -9.79 1.28
C ARG A 507 20.71 -10.12 1.37
N CYS A 508 19.83 -9.33 0.75
CA CYS A 508 18.38 -9.43 0.90
C CYS A 508 17.71 -10.32 -0.17
N LYS A 509 17.99 -11.64 -0.17
CA LYS A 509 17.59 -12.55 -1.26
C LYS A 509 16.10 -12.87 -1.38
#